data_AF-A0A3C1UID3-F1
#
_entry.id   AF-A0A3C1UID3-F1
#
_cell.length_a   1.000
_cell.length_b   1.000
_cell.length_c   1.000
_cell.angle_alpha   90.00
_cell.angle_beta   90.00
_cell.angle_gamma   90.00
#
_symmetry.space_group_name_H-M   'P 1'
#
loop_
_entity.id
_entity.type
_entity.pdbx_description
1 polymer ?
#
loop_
_entity_poly.entity_id
_entity_poly.type
_entity_poly.pdbx_seq_one_letter_code
_entity_poly.pdbx_strand_id
1 'polypeptide(L)'
;PSIVGSYASLKGKWIKISAEPSTSTDKIAGYNQFDYVSQELQSAEKTYKEQRQNLVTFLKKAAEIGDQLQVIEFKNPPRQETVDGRSLTRYDIQFRKDAILPFYQKLSAELKKDPTFSKSYDPLADQGAIDYLQSKEFSQVFDYMNQNTQLIFWTDDQGYPAIVEEILRVVPPDTATQLKDKQVNVEIKLSLNDINKPVIVLVPENATPISEIMTEIEKNQYGYDVSGEAKMQAALSSVRAQSEVVYSSSKNSYGANPYPLGACKQTVGTLFGNADLFKLIQQATNNDSAKATCISQGTSGKVSSYAVSAPLSSDQTYSWCVDSTGTSKQIKGSVKSSVCK
;
A
#
# COMPACT_ATOMS: atom_id res chain seq x y z
N PRO A 1 6.07 -3.92 10.47
CA PRO A 1 6.93 -4.25 9.31
C PRO A 1 6.66 -3.26 8.18
N SER A 2 7.64 -2.46 7.77
CA SER A 2 7.46 -1.41 6.76
C SER A 2 7.10 -2.01 5.40
N ILE A 3 6.13 -1.40 4.70
CA ILE A 3 5.73 -1.72 3.32
C ILE A 3 6.95 -1.98 2.40
N VAL A 4 8.04 -1.21 2.56
CA VAL A 4 9.27 -1.33 1.75
C VAL A 4 9.99 -2.69 1.91
N GLY A 5 9.88 -3.36 3.06
CA GLY A 5 10.52 -4.65 3.30
C GLY A 5 9.86 -5.81 2.55
N SER A 6 8.55 -5.72 2.33
CA SER A 6 7.77 -6.77 1.66
C SER A 6 8.01 -6.85 0.15
N TYR A 7 8.57 -5.81 -0.48
CA TYR A 7 8.86 -5.78 -1.92
C TYR A 7 10.31 -6.13 -2.27
N ALA A 8 11.17 -6.39 -1.27
CA ALA A 8 12.57 -6.77 -1.52
C ALA A 8 12.69 -8.05 -2.36
N SER A 9 11.76 -9.00 -2.19
CA SER A 9 11.67 -10.24 -2.98
C SER A 9 11.26 -10.03 -4.45
N LEU A 10 10.81 -8.82 -4.81
CA LEU A 10 10.30 -8.47 -6.14
C LEU A 10 11.30 -7.67 -6.96
N LYS A 11 12.45 -7.30 -6.37
CA LYS A 11 13.49 -6.54 -7.05
C LYS A 11 13.95 -7.28 -8.31
N GLY A 12 13.88 -6.59 -9.46
CA GLY A 12 14.33 -7.12 -10.75
C GLY A 12 13.32 -8.04 -11.45
N LYS A 13 12.13 -8.24 -10.90
CA LYS A 13 11.05 -8.99 -11.57
C LYS A 13 10.14 -8.03 -12.36
N TRP A 14 9.73 -8.45 -13.54
CA TRP A 14 8.65 -7.78 -14.27
C TRP A 14 7.31 -8.22 -13.67
N ILE A 15 6.41 -7.26 -13.48
CA ILE A 15 5.09 -7.51 -12.89
C ILE A 15 4.03 -7.21 -13.93
N LYS A 16 3.16 -8.19 -14.19
CA LYS A 16 1.99 -8.02 -15.07
C LYS A 16 0.76 -7.69 -14.24
N ILE A 17 0.17 -6.53 -14.48
CA ILE A 17 -1.12 -6.13 -13.90
C ILE A 17 -2.21 -6.58 -14.89
N SER A 18 -3.08 -7.50 -14.46
CA SER A 18 -4.24 -7.93 -15.24
C SER A 18 -5.41 -6.96 -15.08
N ALA A 19 -6.18 -6.79 -16.15
CA ALA A 19 -7.42 -6.00 -16.17
C ALA A 19 -8.59 -6.68 -15.43
N GLU A 20 -8.45 -7.94 -15.04
CA GLU A 20 -9.54 -8.67 -14.39
C GLU A 20 -9.76 -8.15 -12.97
N PRO A 21 -11.01 -7.85 -12.58
CA PRO A 21 -11.33 -7.42 -11.23
C PRO A 21 -10.96 -8.54 -10.25
N SER A 22 -10.37 -8.18 -9.11
CA SER A 22 -10.10 -9.14 -8.05
C SER A 22 -11.41 -9.81 -7.64
N THR A 23 -11.47 -11.15 -7.72
CA THR A 23 -12.62 -11.97 -7.31
C THR A 23 -12.66 -12.21 -5.81
N SER A 24 -11.77 -11.55 -5.06
CA SER A 24 -11.68 -11.67 -3.60
C SER A 24 -12.93 -11.09 -2.95
N THR A 25 -13.77 -11.97 -2.41
CA THR A 25 -14.91 -11.63 -1.56
C THR A 25 -14.49 -11.34 -0.11
N ASP A 26 -13.20 -11.46 0.22
CA ASP A 26 -12.70 -11.27 1.57
C ASP A 26 -12.50 -9.78 1.88
N LYS A 27 -13.52 -9.22 2.54
CA LYS A 27 -13.55 -7.84 3.07
C LYS A 27 -12.58 -7.58 4.22
N ILE A 28 -11.56 -8.41 4.42
CA ILE A 28 -10.67 -8.30 5.58
C ILE A 28 -9.32 -7.77 5.13
N ALA A 29 -9.20 -6.45 5.29
CA ALA A 29 -7.99 -5.65 5.36
C ALA A 29 -7.26 -5.29 4.04
N GLY A 30 -7.61 -4.11 3.53
CA GLY A 30 -6.67 -3.22 2.85
C GLY A 30 -6.95 -3.04 1.37
N TYR A 31 -7.12 -1.79 0.95
CA TYR A 31 -7.07 -1.35 -0.45
C TYR A 31 -6.05 -2.17 -1.25
N ASN A 32 -6.51 -2.96 -2.23
CA ASN A 32 -5.62 -3.46 -3.26
C ASN A 32 -5.20 -2.25 -4.12
N GLN A 33 -4.06 -1.66 -3.79
CA GLN A 33 -3.54 -0.45 -4.47
C GLN A 33 -3.37 -0.66 -5.99
N PHE A 34 -3.36 -1.91 -6.43
CA PHE A 34 -3.24 -2.27 -7.84
C PHE A 34 -4.58 -2.43 -8.56
N ASP A 35 -5.70 -2.64 -7.84
CA ASP A 35 -7.04 -2.54 -8.43
C ASP A 35 -7.33 -1.10 -8.88
N TYR A 36 -6.79 -0.10 -8.15
CA TYR A 36 -6.80 1.29 -8.60
C TYR A 36 -6.03 1.43 -9.92
N VAL A 37 -4.81 0.89 -10.02
CA VAL A 37 -4.02 0.98 -11.27
C VAL A 37 -4.71 0.28 -12.45
N SER A 38 -5.30 -0.90 -12.24
CA SER A 38 -5.94 -1.66 -13.33
C SER A 38 -7.24 -1.00 -13.83
N GLN A 39 -8.04 -0.42 -12.92
CA GLN A 39 -9.31 0.22 -13.27
C GLN A 39 -9.14 1.68 -13.73
N GLU A 40 -8.29 2.45 -13.06
CA GLU A 40 -8.10 3.87 -13.39
C GLU A 40 -7.34 4.06 -14.69
N LEU A 41 -6.37 3.19 -15.04
CA LEU A 41 -5.69 3.31 -16.33
C LEU A 41 -6.65 3.11 -17.50
N GLN A 42 -7.59 2.16 -17.40
CA GLN A 42 -8.61 1.96 -18.42
C GLN A 42 -9.59 3.12 -18.50
N SER A 43 -10.03 3.62 -17.34
CA SER A 43 -10.87 4.81 -17.25
C SER A 43 -10.18 6.02 -17.86
N ALA A 44 -8.93 6.27 -17.49
CA ALA A 44 -8.10 7.36 -18.01
C ALA A 44 -7.84 7.24 -19.51
N GLU A 45 -7.55 6.04 -20.03
CA GLU A 45 -7.39 5.82 -21.47
C GLU A 45 -8.69 6.09 -22.23
N LYS A 46 -9.82 5.61 -21.70
CA LYS A 46 -11.14 5.87 -22.28
C LYS A 46 -11.44 7.37 -22.29
N THR A 47 -11.30 8.05 -21.15
CA THR A 47 -11.50 9.49 -21.02
C THR A 47 -10.57 10.26 -21.96
N TYR A 48 -9.30 9.88 -22.06
CA TYR A 48 -8.36 10.48 -23.02
C TYR A 48 -8.85 10.33 -24.46
N LYS A 49 -9.24 9.12 -24.89
CA LYS A 49 -9.73 8.87 -26.26
C LYS A 49 -10.98 9.70 -26.58
N GLU A 50 -11.89 9.81 -25.62
CA GLU A 50 -13.14 10.58 -25.76
C GLU A 50 -12.88 12.10 -25.76
N GLN A 51 -11.95 12.59 -24.93
CA GLN A 51 -11.74 14.02 -24.69
C GLN A 51 -10.49 14.62 -25.37
N ARG A 52 -9.69 13.84 -26.11
CA ARG A 52 -8.42 14.33 -26.69
C ARG A 52 -8.57 15.58 -27.56
N GLN A 53 -9.62 15.68 -28.37
CA GLN A 53 -9.84 16.84 -29.25
C GLN A 53 -10.21 18.09 -28.45
N ASN A 54 -11.03 17.89 -27.41
CA ASN A 54 -11.37 18.91 -26.45
C ASN A 54 -10.08 19.40 -25.76
N LEU A 55 -9.26 18.49 -25.22
CA LEU A 55 -7.97 18.82 -24.59
C LEU A 55 -7.05 19.63 -25.51
N VAL A 56 -6.87 19.21 -26.76
CA VAL A 56 -6.07 19.97 -27.74
C VAL A 56 -6.62 21.37 -27.96
N THR A 57 -7.94 21.51 -28.06
CA THR A 57 -8.61 22.82 -28.23
C THR A 57 -8.36 23.72 -27.01
N PHE A 58 -8.45 23.16 -25.81
CA PHE A 58 -8.18 23.89 -24.57
C PHE A 58 -6.71 24.31 -24.45
N LEU A 59 -5.76 23.42 -24.75
CA LEU A 59 -4.33 23.75 -24.70
C LEU A 59 -3.98 24.87 -25.69
N LYS A 60 -4.58 24.87 -26.89
CA LYS A 60 -4.45 26.00 -27.83
C LYS A 60 -4.99 27.30 -27.25
N LYS A 61 -6.18 27.24 -26.63
CA LYS A 61 -6.78 28.43 -26.00
C LYS A 61 -5.94 28.95 -24.84
N ALA A 62 -5.37 28.07 -24.02
CA ALA A 62 -4.45 28.42 -22.96
C ALA A 62 -3.20 29.11 -23.54
N ALA A 63 -2.60 28.55 -24.60
CA ALA A 63 -1.46 29.17 -25.28
C ALA A 63 -1.80 30.57 -25.82
N GLU A 64 -2.94 30.75 -26.50
CA GLU A 64 -3.39 32.05 -27.00
C GLU A 64 -3.55 33.09 -25.89
N ILE A 65 -4.16 32.71 -24.76
CA ILE A 65 -4.31 33.60 -23.59
C ILE A 65 -2.94 33.92 -22.98
N GLY A 66 -2.06 32.92 -22.90
CA GLY A 66 -0.69 33.06 -22.41
C GLY A 66 0.11 34.06 -23.23
N ASP A 67 0.04 33.97 -24.56
CA ASP A 67 0.69 34.89 -25.49
C ASP A 67 0.09 36.29 -25.40
N GLN A 68 -1.24 36.41 -25.36
CA GLN A 68 -1.93 37.71 -25.22
C GLN A 68 -1.49 38.45 -23.95
N LEU A 69 -1.31 37.72 -22.85
CA LEU A 69 -0.92 38.27 -21.55
C LEU A 69 0.59 38.30 -21.35
N GLN A 70 1.37 37.76 -22.30
CA GLN A 70 2.81 37.60 -22.21
C GLN A 70 3.22 36.93 -20.90
N VAL A 71 2.62 35.78 -20.59
CA VAL A 71 2.89 35.03 -19.35
C VAL A 71 4.35 34.60 -19.26
N ILE A 72 4.98 34.36 -20.42
CA ILE A 72 6.36 33.95 -20.55
C ILE A 72 7.17 35.08 -21.21
N GLU A 73 8.38 35.28 -20.72
CA GLU A 73 9.42 36.09 -21.36
C GLU A 73 10.73 35.32 -21.46
N PHE A 74 11.62 35.79 -22.34
CA PHE A 74 12.96 35.21 -22.48
C PHE A 74 13.98 36.02 -21.67
N LYS A 75 14.70 35.37 -20.75
CA LYS A 75 15.81 35.99 -20.00
C LYS A 75 16.94 36.42 -20.93
N ASN A 76 17.16 35.65 -22.00
CA ASN A 76 18.14 35.94 -23.05
C ASN A 76 17.49 35.73 -24.43
N PRO A 77 17.94 36.43 -25.48
CA PRO A 77 17.47 36.17 -26.84
C PRO A 77 17.65 34.68 -27.21
N PRO A 78 16.65 34.06 -27.88
CA PRO A 78 16.77 32.70 -28.36
C PRO A 78 18.01 32.54 -29.25
N ARG A 79 18.72 31.42 -29.09
CA ARG A 79 19.99 31.18 -29.79
C ARG A 79 20.13 29.74 -30.21
N GLN A 80 20.79 29.50 -31.34
CA GLN A 80 21.16 28.16 -31.77
C GLN A 80 22.33 27.65 -30.92
N GLU A 81 22.27 26.38 -30.52
CA GLU A 81 23.30 25.68 -29.75
C GLU A 81 23.40 24.23 -30.22
N THR A 82 24.59 23.64 -30.18
CA THR A 82 24.74 22.20 -30.36
C THR A 82 24.75 21.50 -29.00
N VAL A 83 23.72 20.72 -28.71
CA VAL A 83 23.57 19.95 -27.46
C VAL A 83 23.39 18.48 -27.81
N ASP A 84 24.20 17.61 -27.21
CA ASP A 84 24.17 16.16 -27.45
C ASP A 84 24.24 15.78 -28.96
N GLY A 85 25.03 16.56 -29.72
CA GLY A 85 25.21 16.38 -31.16
C GLY A 85 24.05 16.89 -32.05
N ARG A 86 23.03 17.52 -31.47
CA ARG A 86 21.88 18.08 -32.19
C ARG A 86 22.00 19.61 -32.24
N SER A 87 21.73 20.21 -33.41
CA SER A 87 21.54 21.67 -33.50
C SER A 87 20.13 22.01 -33.02
N LEU A 88 20.03 22.77 -31.93
CA LEU A 88 18.77 23.10 -31.28
C LEU A 88 18.69 24.60 -30.98
N THR A 89 17.47 25.15 -30.99
CA THR A 89 17.22 26.52 -30.52
C THR A 89 16.98 26.52 -29.03
N ARG A 90 17.82 27.22 -28.27
CA ARG A 90 17.71 27.40 -26.82
C ARG A 90 16.85 28.62 -26.47
N TYR A 91 15.98 28.43 -25.50
CA TYR A 91 15.13 29.43 -24.88
C TYR A 91 15.37 29.43 -23.36
N ASP A 92 15.85 30.55 -22.83
CA ASP A 92 15.97 30.76 -21.39
C ASP A 92 14.66 31.40 -20.90
N ILE A 93 13.76 30.60 -20.30
CA ILE A 93 12.36 30.97 -20.05
C ILE A 93 12.19 31.54 -18.63
N GLN A 94 11.36 32.58 -18.52
CA GLN A 94 10.90 33.13 -17.25
C GLN A 94 9.40 33.38 -17.29
N PHE A 95 8.73 33.14 -16.18
CA PHE A 95 7.33 33.53 -16.00
C PHE A 95 7.22 34.96 -15.47
N ARG A 96 6.27 35.73 -16.00
CA ARG A 96 5.96 37.07 -15.51
C ARG A 96 4.92 37.01 -14.39
N LYS A 97 5.35 37.29 -13.15
CA LYS A 97 4.50 37.23 -11.94
C LYS A 97 3.14 37.92 -12.13
N ASP A 98 3.17 39.16 -12.63
CA ASP A 98 1.97 40.00 -12.78
C ASP A 98 1.00 39.48 -13.85
N ALA A 99 1.45 38.60 -14.75
CA ALA A 99 0.62 38.00 -15.80
C ALA A 99 -0.05 36.69 -15.36
N ILE A 100 0.43 36.03 -14.29
CA ILE A 100 -0.05 34.72 -13.85
C ILE A 100 -1.50 34.78 -13.37
N LEU A 101 -1.84 35.74 -12.50
CA LEU A 101 -3.20 35.86 -11.98
C LEU A 101 -4.22 36.21 -13.09
N PRO A 102 -3.97 37.22 -13.96
CA PRO A 102 -4.84 37.47 -15.11
C PRO A 102 -4.99 36.27 -16.04
N PHE A 103 -3.92 35.50 -16.24
CA PHE A 103 -3.95 34.28 -17.04
C PHE A 103 -4.88 33.25 -16.43
N TYR A 104 -4.73 32.97 -15.13
CA TYR A 104 -5.56 32.02 -14.42
C TYR A 104 -7.05 32.42 -14.44
N GLN A 105 -7.33 33.71 -14.23
CA GLN A 105 -8.70 34.24 -14.26
C GLN A 105 -9.34 34.09 -15.65
N LYS A 106 -8.62 34.43 -16.73
CA LYS A 106 -9.12 34.24 -18.09
C LYS A 106 -9.33 32.76 -18.42
N LEU A 107 -8.38 31.90 -18.04
CA LEU A 107 -8.48 30.47 -18.28
C LEU A 107 -9.67 29.84 -17.53
N SER A 108 -9.85 30.21 -16.26
CA SER A 108 -11.00 29.80 -15.43
C SER A 108 -12.33 30.26 -16.05
N ALA A 109 -12.39 31.48 -16.60
CA ALA A 109 -13.58 31.98 -17.29
C ALA A 109 -13.89 31.20 -18.59
N GLU A 110 -12.87 30.78 -19.35
CA GLU A 110 -13.07 29.89 -20.51
C GLU A 110 -13.55 28.50 -20.08
N LEU A 111 -12.96 27.91 -19.03
CA LEU A 111 -13.38 26.61 -18.49
C LEU A 111 -14.86 26.60 -18.05
N LYS A 112 -15.34 27.70 -17.48
CA LYS A 112 -16.75 27.84 -17.05
C LYS A 112 -17.75 27.86 -18.22
N LYS A 113 -17.30 28.13 -19.46
CA LYS A 113 -18.18 28.12 -20.64
C LYS A 113 -18.51 26.71 -21.12
N ASP A 114 -17.69 25.71 -20.76
CA ASP A 114 -17.91 24.31 -21.13
C ASP A 114 -18.02 23.42 -19.87
N PRO A 115 -19.23 23.00 -19.48
CA PRO A 115 -19.47 22.14 -18.32
C PRO A 115 -18.77 20.78 -18.39
N THR A 116 -18.35 20.34 -19.58
CA THR A 116 -17.60 19.09 -19.80
C THR A 116 -16.17 19.24 -19.33
N PHE A 117 -15.60 20.43 -19.51
CA PHE A 117 -14.24 20.78 -19.12
C PHE A 117 -14.11 21.09 -17.63
N SER A 118 -15.07 21.82 -17.06
CA SER A 118 -15.02 22.26 -15.66
C SER A 118 -14.97 21.09 -14.66
N LYS A 119 -15.63 19.95 -14.97
CA LYS A 119 -15.59 18.74 -14.15
C LYS A 119 -14.24 18.01 -14.17
N SER A 120 -13.48 18.12 -15.26
CA SER A 120 -12.21 17.39 -15.45
C SER A 120 -10.98 18.19 -15.02
N TYR A 121 -11.10 19.51 -14.84
CA TYR A 121 -9.99 20.41 -14.51
C TYR A 121 -10.32 21.35 -13.35
N ASP A 122 -10.99 20.80 -12.33
CA ASP A 122 -11.45 21.51 -11.12
C ASP A 122 -10.38 22.41 -10.47
N PRO A 123 -9.08 21.99 -10.36
CA PRO A 123 -8.06 22.86 -9.77
C PRO A 123 -7.90 24.21 -10.49
N LEU A 124 -8.05 24.25 -11.83
CA LEU A 124 -7.93 25.47 -12.64
C LEU A 124 -9.15 26.41 -12.53
N ALA A 125 -10.27 25.90 -12.02
CA ALA A 125 -11.48 26.65 -11.77
C ALA A 125 -11.69 26.99 -10.29
N ASP A 126 -10.83 26.48 -9.40
CA ASP A 126 -10.93 26.62 -7.95
C ASP A 126 -10.66 28.06 -7.48
N GLN A 127 -11.54 28.55 -6.59
CA GLN A 127 -11.39 29.87 -5.99
C GLN A 127 -10.22 29.91 -5.02
N GLY A 128 -9.91 28.80 -4.32
CA GLY A 128 -8.76 28.72 -3.42
C GLY A 128 -7.43 28.95 -4.15
N ALA A 129 -7.29 28.43 -5.38
CA ALA A 129 -6.13 28.72 -6.22
C ALA A 129 -6.01 30.22 -6.56
N ILE A 130 -7.12 30.89 -6.89
CA ILE A 130 -7.14 32.34 -7.16
C ILE A 130 -6.74 33.12 -5.91
N ASP A 131 -7.31 32.77 -4.75
CA ASP A 131 -7.02 33.42 -3.47
C ASP A 131 -5.54 33.24 -3.08
N TYR A 132 -4.97 32.07 -3.33
CA TYR A 132 -3.54 31.82 -3.14
C TYR A 132 -2.68 32.68 -4.06
N LEU A 133 -3.00 32.78 -5.36
CA LEU A 133 -2.26 33.63 -6.32
C LEU A 133 -2.30 35.13 -5.96
N GLN A 134 -3.30 35.56 -5.19
CA GLN A 134 -3.40 36.94 -4.67
C GLN A 134 -2.65 37.14 -3.34
N SER A 135 -2.25 36.05 -2.69
CA SER A 135 -1.67 36.10 -1.35
C SER A 135 -0.23 36.62 -1.34
N LYS A 136 0.20 37.15 -0.19
CA LYS A 136 1.61 37.48 0.06
C LYS A 136 2.50 36.25 0.02
N GLU A 137 1.98 35.10 0.43
CA GLU A 137 2.70 33.83 0.44
C GLU A 137 3.10 33.42 -0.98
N PHE A 138 2.16 33.45 -1.94
CA PHE A 138 2.48 33.20 -3.35
C PHE A 138 3.57 34.15 -3.86
N SER A 139 3.46 35.46 -3.59
CA SER A 139 4.46 36.42 -4.04
C SER A 139 5.86 36.09 -3.50
N GLN A 140 5.96 35.71 -2.23
CA GLN A 140 7.23 35.31 -1.60
C GLN A 140 7.80 34.02 -2.20
N VAL A 141 6.96 33.00 -2.37
CA VAL A 141 7.36 31.72 -2.97
C VAL A 141 7.80 31.93 -4.43
N PHE A 142 7.04 32.71 -5.20
CA PHE A 142 7.37 33.02 -6.58
C PHE A 142 8.70 33.76 -6.69
N ASP A 143 8.91 34.81 -5.87
CA ASP A 143 10.14 35.59 -5.91
C ASP A 143 11.35 34.74 -5.55
N TYR A 144 11.22 33.86 -4.53
CA TYR A 144 12.24 32.89 -4.19
C TYR A 144 12.53 31.93 -5.36
N MET A 145 11.50 31.30 -5.93
CA MET A 145 11.67 30.35 -7.03
C MET A 145 12.27 31.03 -8.26
N ASN A 146 11.80 32.22 -8.63
CA ASN A 146 12.30 32.94 -9.80
C ASN A 146 13.78 33.36 -9.69
N GLN A 147 14.24 33.65 -8.47
CA GLN A 147 15.65 33.97 -8.19
C GLN A 147 16.55 32.74 -8.15
N ASN A 148 16.01 31.58 -7.77
CA ASN A 148 16.79 30.37 -7.53
C ASN A 148 16.63 29.30 -8.61
N THR A 149 15.68 29.46 -9.54
CA THR A 149 15.41 28.50 -10.60
C THR A 149 15.74 29.09 -11.97
N GLN A 150 16.38 28.27 -12.81
CA GLN A 150 16.50 28.50 -14.24
C GLN A 150 15.72 27.42 -14.97
N LEU A 151 14.80 27.83 -15.84
CA LEU A 151 14.08 26.93 -16.74
C LEU A 151 14.57 27.18 -18.16
N ILE A 152 15.07 26.12 -18.78
CA ILE A 152 15.67 26.17 -20.10
C ILE A 152 14.97 25.16 -20.98
N PHE A 153 14.65 25.58 -22.18
CA PHE A 153 13.96 24.76 -23.16
C PHE A 153 14.74 24.80 -24.47
N TRP A 154 14.85 23.65 -25.14
CA TRP A 154 15.41 23.57 -26.47
C TRP A 154 14.40 22.96 -27.42
N THR A 155 14.33 23.50 -28.63
CA THR A 155 13.57 22.91 -29.74
C THR A 155 14.45 22.50 -30.89
N ASP A 156 13.97 21.57 -31.70
CA ASP A 156 14.50 21.40 -33.05
C ASP A 156 14.07 22.54 -33.99
N ASP A 157 14.45 22.42 -35.27
CA ASP A 157 14.14 23.36 -36.35
C ASP A 157 12.64 23.41 -36.70
N GLN A 158 11.89 22.38 -36.34
CA GLN A 158 10.43 22.31 -36.50
C GLN A 158 9.67 22.87 -35.29
N GLY A 159 10.39 23.23 -34.22
CA GLY A 159 9.81 23.76 -33.00
C GLY A 159 9.33 22.68 -32.01
N TYR A 160 9.67 21.40 -32.23
CA TYR A 160 9.34 20.36 -31.27
C TYR A 160 10.26 20.43 -30.04
N PRO A 161 9.72 20.21 -28.82
CA PRO A 161 10.53 20.12 -27.60
C PRO A 161 11.57 19.01 -27.73
N ALA A 162 12.85 19.37 -27.60
CA ALA A 162 13.95 18.42 -27.64
C ALA A 162 14.55 18.18 -26.26
N ILE A 163 14.71 19.24 -25.47
CA ILE A 163 15.27 19.18 -24.12
C ILE A 163 14.51 20.18 -23.23
N VAL A 164 14.21 19.78 -22.01
CA VAL A 164 13.78 20.67 -20.93
C VAL A 164 14.75 20.49 -19.77
N GLU A 165 15.31 21.58 -19.27
CA GLU A 165 16.23 21.56 -18.15
C GLU A 165 15.76 22.56 -17.10
N GLU A 166 15.66 22.09 -15.86
CA GLU A 166 15.44 22.92 -14.69
C GLU A 166 16.66 22.85 -13.79
N ILE A 167 17.22 24.01 -13.45
CA ILE A 167 18.32 24.13 -12.49
C ILE A 167 17.79 24.88 -11.28
N LEU A 168 17.70 24.19 -10.15
CA LEU A 168 17.29 24.76 -8.87
C LEU A 168 18.52 24.94 -7.96
N ARG A 169 18.80 26.18 -7.57
CA ARG A 169 19.75 26.50 -6.51
C ARG A 169 19.11 26.24 -5.15
N VAL A 170 19.62 25.26 -4.42
CA VAL A 170 19.18 24.93 -3.07
C VAL A 170 20.22 25.43 -2.07
N VAL A 171 19.75 26.25 -1.13
CA VAL A 171 20.53 26.72 0.02
C VAL A 171 19.97 26.05 1.28
N PRO A 172 20.81 25.44 2.12
CA PRO A 172 20.37 24.87 3.40
C PRO A 172 19.69 25.92 4.28
N PRO A 173 18.70 25.55 5.11
CA PRO A 173 18.10 26.47 6.06
C PRO A 173 19.14 26.93 7.09
N ASP A 174 18.96 28.11 7.68
CA ASP A 174 19.88 28.68 8.69
C ASP A 174 20.09 27.76 9.91
N THR A 175 19.13 26.87 10.17
CA THR A 175 19.21 25.86 11.24
C THR A 175 20.24 24.76 10.94
N ALA A 176 20.59 24.53 9.67
CA ALA A 176 21.60 23.56 9.24
C ALA A 176 23.02 24.17 9.31
N THR A 177 23.45 24.53 10.52
CA THR A 177 24.72 25.26 10.78
C THR A 177 25.97 24.59 10.19
N GLN A 178 25.98 23.27 10.04
CA GLN A 178 27.07 22.51 9.43
C GLN A 178 27.20 22.74 7.91
N LEU A 179 26.15 23.24 7.25
CA LEU A 179 26.07 23.45 5.81
C LEU A 179 25.89 24.92 5.43
N LYS A 180 26.07 25.86 6.38
CA LYS A 180 25.79 27.30 6.21
C LYS A 180 26.49 27.96 5.01
N ASP A 181 27.66 27.44 4.61
CA ASP A 181 28.46 27.95 3.49
C ASP A 181 28.34 27.07 2.24
N LYS A 182 27.36 26.16 2.20
CA LYS A 182 27.14 25.24 1.08
C LYS A 182 25.93 25.67 0.26
N GLN A 183 26.05 25.53 -1.05
CA GLN A 183 24.96 25.68 -2.01
C GLN A 183 25.08 24.53 -2.99
N VAL A 184 23.95 23.95 -3.39
CA VAL A 184 23.91 22.88 -4.39
C VAL A 184 22.97 23.30 -5.51
N ASN A 185 23.37 22.99 -6.75
CA ASN A 185 22.46 23.07 -7.88
C ASN A 185 21.89 21.69 -8.12
N VAL A 186 20.58 21.57 -8.10
CA VAL A 186 19.85 20.39 -8.51
C VAL A 186 19.46 20.60 -9.96
N GLU A 187 19.99 19.77 -10.85
CA GLU A 187 19.70 19.80 -12.28
C GLU A 187 18.77 18.65 -12.65
N ILE A 188 17.65 18.98 -13.27
CA ILE A 188 16.67 18.03 -13.79
C ILE A 188 16.59 18.24 -15.29
N LYS A 189 17.12 17.28 -16.05
CA LYS A 189 17.12 17.30 -17.52
C LYS A 189 16.20 16.21 -18.07
N LEU A 190 15.19 16.62 -18.84
CA LEU A 190 14.35 15.75 -19.65
C LEU A 190 14.77 15.89 -21.11
N SER A 191 15.17 14.77 -21.73
CA SER A 191 15.49 14.72 -23.16
C SER A 191 14.43 13.94 -23.92
N LEU A 192 13.95 14.53 -25.01
CA LEU A 192 12.90 14.01 -25.86
C LEU A 192 13.44 13.76 -27.26
N ASN A 193 13.15 12.57 -27.78
CA ASN A 193 13.49 12.11 -29.12
C ASN A 193 12.33 11.27 -29.68
N ASP A 194 12.39 10.98 -30.98
CA ASP A 194 11.46 10.07 -31.64
C ASP A 194 9.96 10.39 -31.38
N ILE A 195 9.65 11.69 -31.27
CA ILE A 195 8.30 12.18 -31.00
C ILE A 195 7.37 11.73 -32.11
N ASN A 196 6.22 11.17 -31.73
CA ASN A 196 5.22 10.57 -32.62
C ASN A 196 5.71 9.35 -33.43
N LYS A 197 6.90 8.80 -33.15
CA LYS A 197 7.29 7.52 -33.74
C LYS A 197 6.62 6.36 -33.00
N PRO A 198 6.19 5.31 -33.72
CA PRO A 198 5.60 4.13 -33.09
C PRO A 198 6.62 3.43 -32.20
N VAL A 199 6.22 3.09 -30.99
CA VAL A 199 7.00 2.25 -30.08
C VAL A 199 6.24 0.95 -29.85
N ILE A 200 6.93 -0.18 -29.96
CA ILE A 200 6.36 -1.49 -29.65
C ILE A 200 6.70 -1.78 -28.18
N VAL A 201 5.69 -1.78 -27.32
CA VAL A 201 5.83 -2.17 -25.92
C VAL A 201 5.37 -3.63 -25.80
N LEU A 202 6.33 -4.54 -25.63
CA LEU A 202 6.04 -5.96 -25.44
C LEU A 202 6.01 -6.28 -23.94
N VAL A 203 5.09 -7.17 -23.54
CA VAL A 203 5.11 -7.75 -22.19
C VAL A 203 6.31 -8.70 -22.11
N PRO A 204 7.22 -8.53 -21.13
CA PRO A 204 8.32 -9.46 -20.93
C PRO A 204 7.80 -10.87 -20.66
N GLU A 205 8.41 -11.88 -21.28
CA GLU A 205 7.98 -13.29 -21.15
C GLU A 205 8.03 -13.79 -19.70
N ASN A 206 8.93 -13.22 -18.88
CA ASN A 206 9.11 -13.55 -17.48
C ASN A 206 8.30 -12.65 -16.51
N ALA A 207 7.28 -11.94 -17.00
CA ALA A 207 6.44 -11.10 -16.16
C ALA A 207 5.52 -11.95 -15.25
N THR A 208 5.68 -11.81 -13.94
CA THR A 208 4.85 -12.49 -12.94
C THR A 208 3.52 -11.75 -12.78
N PRO A 209 2.36 -12.43 -12.82
CA PRO A 209 1.08 -11.81 -12.51
C PRO A 209 1.06 -11.22 -11.12
N ILE A 210 0.48 -10.04 -10.97
CA ILE A 210 0.43 -9.37 -9.66
C ILE A 210 -0.36 -10.16 -8.60
N SER A 211 -1.35 -10.94 -9.01
CA SER A 211 -2.11 -11.83 -8.12
C SER A 211 -1.23 -12.89 -7.44
N GLU A 212 -0.23 -13.40 -8.14
CA GLU A 212 0.74 -14.36 -7.61
C GLU A 212 1.62 -13.68 -6.55
N ILE A 213 2.08 -12.46 -6.84
CA ILE A 213 2.89 -11.65 -5.92
C ILE A 213 2.11 -11.28 -4.65
N MET A 214 0.85 -10.88 -4.79
CA MET A 214 -0.01 -10.57 -3.65
C MET A 214 -0.23 -11.81 -2.77
N THR A 215 -0.46 -12.98 -3.38
CA THR A 215 -0.54 -14.26 -2.68
C THR A 215 0.76 -14.58 -1.92
N GLU A 216 1.93 -14.33 -2.53
CA GLU A 216 3.23 -14.51 -1.87
C GLU A 216 3.44 -13.51 -0.72
N ILE A 217 3.09 -12.24 -0.89
CA ILE A 217 3.19 -11.23 0.17
C ILE A 217 2.26 -11.59 1.32
N GLU A 218 1.02 -12.01 1.06
CA GLU A 218 0.10 -12.47 2.10
C GLU A 218 0.68 -13.67 2.87
N LYS A 219 1.21 -14.66 2.16
CA LYS A 219 1.90 -15.82 2.77
C LYS A 219 3.11 -15.42 3.62
N ASN A 220 3.87 -14.41 3.18
CA ASN A 220 5.13 -14.00 3.83
C ASN A 220 4.93 -12.96 4.94
N GLN A 221 3.93 -12.09 4.82
CA GLN A 221 3.57 -11.06 5.80
C GLN A 221 2.74 -11.66 6.94
N TYR A 222 1.95 -12.69 6.62
CA TYR A 222 1.18 -13.49 7.57
C TYR A 222 1.56 -14.96 7.41
N GLY A 223 2.83 -15.29 7.60
CA GLY A 223 3.17 -16.67 7.92
C GLY A 223 2.29 -17.05 9.12
N TYR A 224 1.32 -17.95 8.89
CA TYR A 224 0.19 -18.37 9.75
C TYR A 224 -1.19 -17.92 9.24
N ASP A 225 -2.09 -18.89 9.07
CA ASP A 225 -3.55 -18.69 9.03
C ASP A 225 -4.01 -18.13 10.39
N VAL A 226 -3.86 -16.82 10.57
CA VAL A 226 -4.11 -16.12 11.84
C VAL A 226 -5.59 -16.24 12.24
N SER A 227 -6.51 -16.42 11.29
CA SER A 227 -7.95 -16.45 11.59
C SER A 227 -8.40 -17.80 12.16
N GLY A 228 -7.92 -18.92 11.60
CA GLY A 228 -8.22 -20.26 12.08
C GLY A 228 -7.47 -20.55 13.38
N GLU A 229 -6.19 -20.19 13.43
CA GLU A 229 -5.35 -20.51 14.57
C GLU A 229 -5.60 -19.60 15.77
N ALA A 230 -5.89 -18.30 15.60
CA ALA A 230 -6.29 -17.47 16.73
C ALA A 230 -7.62 -17.92 17.33
N LYS A 231 -8.58 -18.39 16.51
CA LYS A 231 -9.83 -19.00 17.01
C LYS A 231 -9.55 -20.27 17.81
N MET A 232 -8.65 -21.13 17.32
CA MET A 232 -8.22 -22.32 18.04
C MET A 232 -7.53 -21.97 19.37
N GLN A 233 -6.58 -21.03 19.37
CA GLN A 233 -5.87 -20.59 20.57
C GLN A 233 -6.81 -19.93 21.59
N ALA A 234 -7.77 -19.14 21.14
CA ALA A 234 -8.81 -18.56 21.98
C ALA A 234 -9.70 -19.64 22.60
N ALA A 235 -10.18 -20.60 21.79
CA ALA A 235 -10.99 -21.71 22.27
C ALA A 235 -10.23 -22.58 23.30
N LEU A 236 -8.96 -22.91 23.06
CA LEU A 236 -8.11 -23.63 24.02
C LEU A 236 -7.81 -22.80 25.28
N SER A 237 -7.69 -21.47 25.16
CA SER A 237 -7.57 -20.59 26.32
C SER A 237 -8.86 -20.60 27.16
N SER A 238 -10.02 -20.65 26.52
CA SER A 238 -11.31 -20.83 27.21
C SER A 238 -11.44 -22.22 27.85
N VAL A 239 -10.86 -23.27 27.26
CA VAL A 239 -10.79 -24.61 27.90
C VAL A 239 -10.08 -24.50 29.26
N ARG A 240 -9.02 -23.71 29.38
CA ARG A 240 -8.37 -23.46 30.67
C ARG A 240 -9.31 -22.80 31.67
N ALA A 241 -9.94 -21.70 31.27
CA ALA A 241 -10.88 -20.98 32.14
C ALA A 241 -12.00 -21.92 32.63
N GLN A 242 -12.59 -22.72 31.74
CA GLN A 242 -13.63 -23.67 32.10
C GLN A 242 -13.12 -24.82 32.97
N SER A 243 -11.88 -25.26 32.77
CA SER A 243 -11.26 -26.29 33.61
C SER A 243 -11.09 -25.81 35.05
N GLU A 244 -10.74 -24.54 35.28
CA GLU A 244 -10.67 -23.95 36.63
C GLU A 244 -12.04 -23.87 37.31
N VAL A 245 -13.10 -23.58 36.54
CA VAL A 245 -14.49 -23.65 37.04
C VAL A 245 -14.84 -25.08 37.45
N VAL A 246 -14.47 -26.09 36.65
CA VAL A 246 -14.68 -27.51 37.02
C VAL A 246 -13.88 -27.88 38.27
N TYR A 247 -12.62 -27.45 38.37
CA TYR A 247 -11.76 -27.75 39.51
C TYR A 247 -12.31 -27.21 40.83
N SER A 248 -12.74 -25.94 40.83
CA SER A 248 -13.32 -25.25 41.99
C SER A 248 -14.67 -25.86 42.39
N SER A 249 -15.53 -26.16 41.43
CA SER A 249 -16.86 -26.75 41.69
C SER A 249 -16.83 -28.23 42.10
N SER A 250 -15.74 -28.94 41.77
CA SER A 250 -15.59 -30.40 42.01
C SER A 250 -14.65 -30.74 43.18
N LYS A 251 -14.63 -29.90 44.22
CA LYS A 251 -13.83 -30.10 45.45
C LYS A 251 -12.32 -30.23 45.17
N ASN A 252 -11.77 -29.35 44.34
CA ASN A 252 -10.37 -29.32 43.94
C ASN A 252 -9.93 -30.57 43.15
N SER A 253 -10.72 -30.94 42.12
CA SER A 253 -10.42 -32.04 41.21
C SER A 253 -10.95 -31.74 39.81
N TYR A 254 -10.23 -32.09 38.75
CA TYR A 254 -10.69 -31.97 37.37
C TYR A 254 -11.64 -33.11 36.93
N GLY A 255 -12.35 -33.74 37.87
CA GLY A 255 -13.24 -34.88 37.60
C GLY A 255 -13.08 -36.02 38.61
N ALA A 256 -13.94 -37.03 38.49
CA ALA A 256 -13.92 -38.23 39.33
C ALA A 256 -12.93 -39.28 38.81
N ASN A 257 -12.77 -39.37 37.49
CA ASN A 257 -11.94 -40.36 36.81
C ASN A 257 -10.89 -39.69 35.91
N PRO A 258 -9.65 -40.23 35.85
CA PRO A 258 -8.65 -39.78 34.89
C PRO A 258 -9.09 -40.11 33.45
N TYR A 259 -8.58 -39.35 32.49
CA TYR A 259 -8.77 -39.59 31.06
C TYR A 259 -7.46 -40.08 30.44
N PRO A 260 -7.45 -41.28 29.81
CA PRO A 260 -6.24 -41.83 29.22
C PRO A 260 -5.77 -40.97 28.04
N LEU A 261 -4.46 -40.93 27.81
CA LEU A 261 -3.89 -40.21 26.68
C LEU A 261 -4.48 -40.71 25.35
N GLY A 262 -5.09 -39.82 24.58
CA GLY A 262 -5.64 -40.17 23.27
C GLY A 262 -6.48 -39.06 22.66
N ALA A 263 -7.13 -39.38 21.54
CA ALA A 263 -8.05 -38.47 20.87
C ALA A 263 -9.18 -38.04 21.82
N CYS A 264 -9.45 -36.74 21.91
CA CYS A 264 -10.45 -36.19 22.82
C CYS A 264 -11.85 -36.75 22.54
N LYS A 265 -12.53 -37.24 23.58
CA LYS A 265 -13.91 -37.73 23.53
C LYS A 265 -14.67 -37.28 24.77
N GLN A 266 -15.96 -37.00 24.61
CA GLN A 266 -16.81 -36.68 25.74
C GLN A 266 -17.01 -37.94 26.58
N THR A 267 -16.46 -37.96 27.80
CA THR A 267 -16.50 -39.14 28.68
C THR A 267 -16.97 -38.75 30.07
N VAL A 268 -18.15 -39.24 30.44
CA VAL A 268 -18.81 -38.95 31.72
C VAL A 268 -17.88 -39.30 32.88
N GLY A 269 -17.83 -38.43 33.89
CA GLY A 269 -16.99 -38.58 35.08
C GLY A 269 -15.54 -38.11 34.92
N THR A 270 -15.10 -37.72 33.71
CA THR A 270 -13.80 -37.08 33.46
C THR A 270 -13.95 -35.58 33.23
N LEU A 271 -12.85 -34.81 33.23
CA LEU A 271 -12.85 -33.39 32.87
C LEU A 271 -13.58 -33.12 31.55
N PHE A 272 -13.28 -33.96 30.56
CA PHE A 272 -13.79 -33.85 29.19
C PHE A 272 -15.25 -34.33 29.05
N GLY A 273 -15.88 -34.78 30.13
CA GLY A 273 -17.31 -35.05 30.18
C GLY A 273 -18.17 -33.77 30.30
N ASN A 274 -17.59 -32.65 30.76
CA ASN A 274 -18.29 -31.37 30.86
C ASN A 274 -18.66 -30.84 29.47
N ALA A 275 -19.95 -30.63 29.21
CA ALA A 275 -20.46 -30.29 27.88
C ALA A 275 -19.94 -28.93 27.36
N ASP A 276 -19.82 -27.93 28.24
CA ASP A 276 -19.36 -26.59 27.84
C ASP A 276 -17.86 -26.58 27.52
N LEU A 277 -17.05 -27.28 28.33
CA LEU A 277 -15.63 -27.49 28.05
C LEU A 277 -15.44 -28.27 26.74
N PHE A 278 -16.23 -29.33 26.52
CA PHE A 278 -16.09 -30.16 25.32
C PHE A 278 -16.47 -29.41 24.03
N LYS A 279 -17.46 -28.51 24.08
CA LYS A 279 -17.79 -27.60 22.97
C LYS A 279 -16.61 -26.71 22.59
N LEU A 280 -15.84 -26.22 23.56
CA LEU A 280 -14.65 -25.40 23.29
C LEU A 280 -13.55 -26.22 22.61
N ILE A 281 -13.39 -27.50 22.96
CA ILE A 281 -12.49 -28.42 22.26
C ILE A 281 -12.94 -28.63 20.81
N GLN A 282 -14.24 -28.84 20.59
CA GLN A 282 -14.80 -28.95 19.23
C GLN A 282 -14.56 -27.67 18.42
N GLN A 283 -14.76 -26.48 19.02
CA GLN A 283 -14.47 -25.21 18.36
C GLN A 283 -13.00 -25.07 17.99
N ALA A 284 -12.09 -25.52 18.87
CA ALA A 284 -10.65 -25.50 18.60
C ALA A 284 -10.25 -26.39 17.42
N THR A 285 -11.07 -27.38 17.06
CA THR A 285 -10.75 -28.37 16.01
C THR A 285 -11.74 -28.37 14.84
N ASN A 286 -12.41 -27.25 14.57
CA ASN A 286 -13.40 -27.13 13.49
C ASN A 286 -14.49 -28.21 13.55
N ASN A 287 -15.01 -28.46 14.76
CA ASN A 287 -16.03 -29.45 15.12
C ASN A 287 -15.61 -30.93 15.01
N ASP A 288 -14.32 -31.22 14.82
CA ASP A 288 -13.79 -32.58 14.80
C ASP A 288 -12.87 -32.82 16.02
N SER A 289 -13.46 -33.20 17.15
CA SER A 289 -12.72 -33.39 18.41
C SER A 289 -11.69 -34.52 18.36
N ALA A 290 -11.79 -35.44 17.39
CA ALA A 290 -10.82 -36.52 17.22
C ALA A 290 -9.43 -36.01 16.82
N LYS A 291 -9.34 -34.78 16.29
CA LYS A 291 -8.07 -34.09 15.98
C LYS A 291 -7.35 -33.58 17.21
N ALA A 292 -8.05 -33.31 18.32
CA ALA A 292 -7.41 -32.92 19.57
C ALA A 292 -6.95 -34.15 20.34
N THR A 293 -5.85 -34.01 21.08
CA THR A 293 -5.35 -35.01 22.03
C THR A 293 -5.58 -34.51 23.46
N CYS A 294 -6.18 -35.36 24.28
CA CYS A 294 -6.58 -35.07 25.64
C CYS A 294 -5.94 -36.06 26.61
N ILE A 295 -5.64 -35.59 27.82
CA ILE A 295 -5.21 -36.42 28.94
C ILE A 295 -5.59 -35.72 30.25
N SER A 296 -6.01 -36.50 31.24
CA SER A 296 -6.07 -36.02 32.63
C SER A 296 -5.57 -37.10 33.57
N GLN A 297 -4.77 -36.71 34.55
CA GLN A 297 -4.10 -37.61 35.47
C GLN A 297 -4.42 -37.23 36.91
N GLY A 298 -4.44 -38.25 37.77
CA GLY A 298 -4.77 -38.12 39.17
C GLY A 298 -4.05 -39.12 40.03
N THR A 299 -3.91 -38.80 41.32
CA THR A 299 -3.38 -39.70 42.35
C THR A 299 -4.40 -39.81 43.48
N SER A 300 -4.57 -41.01 44.05
CA SER A 300 -5.46 -41.25 45.20
C SER A 300 -6.92 -40.81 44.96
N GLY A 301 -7.46 -41.10 43.77
CA GLY A 301 -8.87 -40.83 43.44
C GLY A 301 -9.21 -39.36 43.15
N LYS A 302 -8.21 -38.48 43.02
CA LYS A 302 -8.39 -37.08 42.60
C LYS A 302 -7.61 -36.79 41.32
N VAL A 303 -8.28 -36.23 40.33
CA VAL A 303 -7.66 -35.78 39.07
C VAL A 303 -7.09 -34.39 39.29
N SER A 304 -5.77 -34.28 39.35
CA SER A 304 -5.06 -33.04 39.70
C SER A 304 -4.39 -32.34 38.53
N SER A 305 -4.33 -32.98 37.36
CA SER A 305 -3.69 -32.39 36.18
C SER A 305 -4.39 -32.78 34.88
N TYR A 306 -4.29 -31.92 33.88
CA TYR A 306 -4.80 -32.18 32.54
C TYR A 306 -3.95 -31.46 31.50
N ALA A 307 -4.02 -31.95 30.25
CA ALA A 307 -3.56 -31.20 29.10
C ALA A 307 -4.44 -31.49 27.87
N VAL A 308 -4.53 -30.51 26.99
CA VAL A 308 -5.22 -30.58 25.70
C VAL A 308 -4.34 -29.97 24.63
N SER A 309 -4.16 -30.66 23.51
CA SER A 309 -3.48 -30.10 22.33
C SER A 309 -4.30 -30.28 21.06
N ALA A 310 -4.31 -29.29 20.18
CA ALA A 310 -4.89 -29.36 18.85
C ALA A 310 -3.84 -29.02 17.78
N PRO A 311 -3.77 -29.76 16.66
CA PRO A 311 -2.81 -29.52 15.59
C PRO A 311 -3.04 -28.16 14.92
N LEU A 312 -1.96 -27.47 14.55
CA LEU A 312 -2.04 -26.22 13.81
C LEU A 312 -2.59 -26.48 12.39
N SER A 313 -3.41 -25.57 11.86
CA SER A 313 -3.91 -25.70 10.49
C SER A 313 -2.81 -25.44 9.45
N SER A 314 -1.83 -24.58 9.79
CA SER A 314 -0.69 -24.27 8.94
C SER A 314 0.37 -25.37 8.86
N ASP A 315 0.62 -26.08 9.97
CA ASP A 315 1.60 -27.16 10.06
C ASP A 315 1.18 -28.22 11.09
N GLN A 316 0.68 -29.36 10.60
CA GLN A 316 0.22 -30.46 11.44
C GLN A 316 1.35 -31.17 12.21
N THR A 317 2.62 -30.83 11.96
CA THR A 317 3.75 -31.31 12.77
C THR A 317 3.85 -30.57 14.12
N TYR A 318 3.10 -29.48 14.31
CA TYR A 318 2.97 -28.74 15.56
C TYR A 318 1.52 -28.74 16.07
N SER A 319 1.36 -28.51 17.37
CA SER A 319 0.06 -28.31 18.02
C SER A 319 0.12 -27.12 18.96
N TRP A 320 -1.01 -26.46 19.18
CA TRP A 320 -1.18 -25.57 20.33
C TRP A 320 -1.65 -26.38 21.53
N CYS A 321 -1.00 -26.23 22.68
CA CYS A 321 -1.25 -27.01 23.88
C CYS A 321 -1.54 -26.12 25.08
N VAL A 322 -2.53 -26.52 25.87
CA VAL A 322 -2.87 -25.92 27.17
C VAL A 322 -2.89 -26.98 28.28
N ASP A 323 -2.51 -26.61 29.49
CA ASP A 323 -2.49 -27.52 30.65
C ASP A 323 -2.91 -26.85 31.98
N SER A 324 -3.04 -27.69 33.01
CA SER A 324 -3.41 -27.29 34.38
C SER A 324 -2.36 -26.45 35.12
N THR A 325 -1.16 -26.27 34.56
CA THR A 325 -0.14 -25.36 35.13
C THR A 325 -0.30 -23.92 34.64
N GLY A 326 -1.25 -23.69 33.73
CA GLY A 326 -1.48 -22.41 33.09
C GLY A 326 -0.66 -22.20 31.82
N THR A 327 0.04 -23.23 31.34
CA THR A 327 0.79 -23.16 30.08
C THR A 327 -0.19 -23.03 28.91
N SER A 328 0.18 -22.20 27.94
CA SER A 328 -0.49 -22.05 26.64
C SER A 328 0.59 -21.76 25.60
N LYS A 329 0.99 -22.75 24.82
CA LYS A 329 2.11 -22.62 23.87
C LYS A 329 2.03 -23.63 22.73
N GLN A 330 2.83 -23.37 21.70
CA GLN A 330 3.11 -24.33 20.63
C GLN A 330 4.03 -25.46 21.13
N ILE A 331 3.73 -26.70 20.73
CA ILE A 331 4.54 -27.90 20.95
C ILE A 331 4.72 -28.66 19.63
N LYS A 332 5.75 -29.50 19.55
CA LYS A 332 5.97 -30.38 18.39
C LYS A 332 5.20 -31.68 18.54
N GLY A 333 4.33 -32.00 17.58
CA GLY A 333 3.39 -33.11 17.64
C GLY A 333 2.25 -32.86 18.64
N SER A 334 1.58 -33.92 19.07
CA SER A 334 0.54 -33.86 20.09
C SER A 334 1.09 -33.99 21.51
N VAL A 335 0.27 -33.60 22.49
CA VAL A 335 0.62 -33.73 23.90
C VAL A 335 0.85 -35.20 24.29
N LYS A 336 1.85 -35.45 25.15
CA LYS A 336 2.25 -36.82 25.59
C LYS A 336 2.07 -37.08 27.09
N SER A 337 1.73 -36.06 27.87
CA SER A 337 1.55 -36.11 29.33
C SER A 337 0.58 -35.02 29.79
N SER A 338 0.19 -34.94 31.06
CA SER A 338 -0.65 -33.84 31.57
C SER A 338 0.07 -32.48 31.67
N VAL A 339 1.21 -32.32 30.99
CA VAL A 339 1.98 -31.09 30.87
C VAL A 339 2.37 -30.87 29.41
N CYS A 340 2.22 -29.64 28.93
CA CYS A 340 2.60 -29.23 27.58
C CYS A 340 4.12 -29.14 27.45
N LYS A 341 4.72 -30.10 26.74
CA LYS A 341 6.18 -30.18 26.51
C LYS A 341 6.50 -30.19 25.03
#